data_AF-A0A935BB59-F1
#
_entry.id   AF-A0A935BB59-F1
#
_cell.length_a   1.000
_cell.length_b   1.000
_cell.length_c   1.000
_cell.angle_alpha   90.00
_cell.angle_beta   90.00
_cell.angle_gamma   90.00
#
_symmetry.space_group_name_H-M   'P 1'
#
loop_
_entity.id
_entity.type
_entity.pdbx_description
1 polymer ?
#
loop_
_entity_poly.entity_id
_entity_poly.type
_entity_poly.pdbx_seq_one_letter_code
_entity_poly.pdbx_strand_id
1 'polypeptide(L)'
;MYEFAVTPAVTQLRRPGVIITEVTADSLGEELELEPNDRIVKVNGRGVRDYLDFRFQTAGETELTFLVKKSNGETEEIEFDREEGEDLGLMFEQIVPRQCANECLFCFCKGNPEDARPSLFVRDEDIRLSFLYGNYTTLSSITEDEMKRIIEQRLSPQYVSVHATDLKTRAYLLGVEESRADISDKLERLLAADIELHAQVVLCPEINDGAILEKTYAILRLIIQKLSRRQSCQWH
;
A
#
# COMPACT_ATOMS: atom_id res chain seq x y z
N MET A 1 -2.74 -32.32 10.73
CA MET A 1 -2.18 -32.15 9.38
C MET A 1 -3.05 -31.13 8.68
N TYR A 2 -2.55 -29.89 8.60
CA TYR A 2 -3.25 -28.76 7.98
C TYR A 2 -2.83 -28.71 6.52
N GLU A 3 -3.60 -29.35 5.65
CA GLU A 3 -3.28 -29.49 4.22
C GLU A 3 -4.27 -28.73 3.32
N PHE A 4 -4.84 -27.65 3.87
CA PHE A 4 -5.39 -26.54 3.11
C PHE A 4 -4.84 -25.23 3.67
N ALA A 5 -3.51 -25.18 3.78
CA ALA A 5 -2.84 -23.89 3.73
C ALA A 5 -3.18 -23.32 2.35
N VAL A 6 -4.06 -22.31 2.35
CA VAL A 6 -4.09 -21.19 1.41
C VAL A 6 -2.87 -21.30 0.52
N THR A 7 -3.02 -21.67 -0.76
CA THR A 7 -1.89 -21.54 -1.69
C THR A 7 -1.38 -20.13 -1.46
N PRO A 8 -0.19 -19.95 -0.88
CA PRO A 8 0.25 -18.63 -0.50
C PRO A 8 0.29 -17.90 -1.83
N ALA A 9 -0.55 -16.87 -1.98
CA ALA A 9 -0.66 -16.16 -3.25
C ALA A 9 0.72 -15.66 -3.71
N VAL A 10 1.72 -15.62 -2.80
CA VAL A 10 3.12 -15.44 -3.17
C VAL A 10 4.06 -16.13 -2.16
N THR A 11 4.52 -17.36 -2.41
CA THR A 11 5.83 -17.84 -1.88
C THR A 11 7.00 -17.43 -2.78
N GLN A 12 6.72 -16.88 -3.96
CA GLN A 12 7.76 -16.41 -4.88
C GLN A 12 8.14 -14.97 -4.53
N LEU A 13 9.32 -14.74 -3.97
CA LEU A 13 9.95 -13.41 -3.96
C LEU A 13 9.71 -12.74 -5.32
N ARG A 14 8.78 -11.78 -5.39
CA ARG A 14 8.47 -11.09 -6.64
C ARG A 14 9.74 -10.36 -7.03
N ARG A 15 10.35 -10.84 -8.10
CA ARG A 15 11.47 -10.16 -8.74
C ARG A 15 10.99 -8.75 -9.11
N PRO A 16 11.77 -7.69 -8.85
CA PRO A 16 11.39 -6.33 -9.17
C PRO A 16 10.91 -6.19 -10.63
N GLY A 17 10.01 -5.24 -10.84
CA GLY A 17 9.42 -4.88 -12.13
C GLY A 17 7.90 -5.07 -12.13
N VAL A 18 7.28 -4.55 -13.18
CA VAL A 18 5.85 -4.73 -13.45
C VAL A 18 5.69 -5.53 -14.74
N ILE A 19 4.81 -6.54 -14.72
CA ILE A 19 4.56 -7.43 -15.86
C ILE A 19 3.42 -6.87 -16.70
N ILE A 20 3.64 -6.77 -18.01
CA ILE A 20 2.62 -6.43 -18.99
C ILE A 20 1.72 -7.64 -19.20
N THR A 21 0.41 -7.47 -19.06
CA THR A 21 -0.58 -8.52 -19.28
C THR A 21 -1.25 -8.42 -20.64
N GLU A 22 -1.36 -7.20 -21.18
CA GLU A 22 -1.99 -6.92 -22.46
C GLU A 22 -1.37 -5.66 -23.04
N VAL A 23 -1.29 -5.61 -24.37
CA VAL A 23 -0.89 -4.45 -25.16
C VAL A 23 -2.01 -4.16 -26.14
N THR A 24 -2.47 -2.92 -26.16
CA THR A 24 -3.56 -2.48 -27.03
C THR A 24 -3.05 -2.38 -28.47
N ALA A 25 -3.83 -2.87 -29.44
CA ALA A 25 -3.49 -2.71 -30.86
C ALA A 25 -3.47 -1.22 -31.25
N ASP A 26 -2.59 -0.86 -32.19
CA ASP A 26 -2.36 0.50 -32.66
C ASP A 26 -1.97 1.48 -31.52
N SER A 27 -1.30 0.98 -30.48
CA SER A 27 -0.82 1.78 -29.34
C SER A 27 0.69 1.95 -29.34
N LEU A 28 1.19 2.96 -28.61
CA LEU A 28 2.63 3.16 -28.45
C LEU A 28 3.33 1.91 -27.90
N GLY A 29 2.69 1.14 -27.02
CA GLY A 29 3.23 -0.11 -26.52
C GLY A 29 3.49 -1.15 -27.63
N GLU A 30 2.63 -1.23 -28.64
CA GLU A 30 2.82 -2.11 -29.80
C GLU A 30 3.93 -1.57 -30.72
N GLU A 31 3.98 -0.26 -30.96
CA GLU A 31 5.05 0.38 -31.74
C GLU A 31 6.45 0.16 -31.12
N LEU A 32 6.52 0.11 -29.79
CA LEU A 32 7.72 -0.21 -29.02
C LEU A 32 8.02 -1.73 -28.95
N GLU A 33 7.27 -2.54 -29.70
CA GLU A 33 7.39 -4.00 -29.75
C GLU A 33 7.28 -4.66 -28.36
N LEU A 34 6.52 -4.05 -27.44
CA LEU A 34 6.24 -4.64 -26.13
C LEU A 34 5.18 -5.73 -26.28
N GLU A 35 5.37 -6.82 -25.56
CA GLU A 35 4.48 -7.98 -25.63
C GLU A 35 3.94 -8.37 -24.25
N PRO A 36 2.79 -9.05 -24.18
CA PRO A 36 2.34 -9.71 -22.96
C PRO A 36 3.44 -10.63 -22.38
N ASN A 37 3.62 -10.57 -21.06
CA ASN A 37 4.66 -11.22 -20.26
C ASN A 37 6.03 -10.54 -20.26
N ASP A 38 6.23 -9.47 -21.03
CA ASP A 38 7.39 -8.61 -20.84
C ASP A 38 7.33 -7.92 -19.48
N ARG A 39 8.51 -7.63 -18.93
CA ARG A 39 8.64 -7.00 -17.62
C ARG A 39 9.45 -5.73 -17.69
N ILE A 40 8.81 -4.61 -17.34
CA ILE A 40 9.49 -3.33 -17.18
C ILE A 40 10.15 -3.33 -15.80
N VAL A 41 11.48 -3.30 -15.75
CA VAL A 41 12.26 -3.33 -14.51
C VAL A 41 12.81 -1.96 -14.11
N LYS A 42 12.96 -1.05 -15.07
CA LYS A 42 13.32 0.35 -14.80
C LYS A 42 12.59 1.32 -15.74
N VAL A 43 12.36 2.53 -15.24
CA VAL A 43 11.95 3.70 -16.01
C VAL A 43 12.92 4.84 -15.71
N ASN A 44 13.50 5.46 -16.73
CA ASN A 44 14.46 6.57 -16.63
C ASN A 44 15.61 6.24 -15.64
N GLY A 45 16.13 5.02 -15.75
CA GLY A 45 17.21 4.49 -14.89
C GLY A 45 16.79 4.13 -13.46
N ARG A 46 15.55 4.42 -13.04
CA ARG A 46 15.02 4.13 -11.69
C ARG A 46 14.34 2.76 -11.66
N GLY A 47 14.57 1.99 -10.60
CA GLY A 47 13.95 0.68 -10.43
C GLY A 47 12.44 0.77 -10.25
N VAL A 48 11.71 -0.14 -10.90
CA VAL A 48 10.26 -0.30 -10.73
C VAL A 48 10.00 -1.53 -9.84
N ARG A 49 9.22 -1.38 -8.77
CA ARG A 49 8.80 -2.52 -7.92
C ARG A 49 7.48 -3.12 -8.35
N ASP A 50 6.55 -2.28 -8.80
CA ASP A 50 5.18 -2.65 -9.17
C ASP A 50 4.55 -1.55 -10.05
N TYR A 51 3.27 -1.73 -10.39
CA TYR A 51 2.50 -0.80 -11.21
C TYR A 51 2.46 0.64 -10.65
N LEU A 52 2.43 0.84 -9.33
CA LEU A 52 2.40 2.19 -8.76
C LEU A 52 3.71 2.93 -9.00
N ASP A 53 4.84 2.24 -8.87
CA ASP A 53 6.14 2.83 -9.22
C ASP A 53 6.20 3.20 -10.69
N PHE A 54 5.71 2.32 -11.57
CA PHE A 54 5.65 2.59 -13.00
C PHE A 54 4.82 3.84 -13.29
N ARG A 55 3.61 3.94 -12.75
CA ARG A 55 2.75 5.12 -12.91
C ARG A 55 3.40 6.37 -12.36
N PHE A 56 4.02 6.29 -11.19
CA PHE A 56 4.70 7.44 -10.57
C PHE A 56 5.89 7.93 -11.42
N GLN A 57 6.69 7.00 -11.95
CA GLN A 57 7.90 7.33 -12.72
C GLN A 57 7.60 7.75 -14.16
N THR A 58 6.43 7.40 -14.70
CA THR A 58 6.01 7.82 -16.04
C THR A 58 5.11 9.05 -16.01
N ALA A 59 4.45 9.38 -14.89
CA ALA A 59 3.51 10.49 -14.83
C ALA A 59 4.17 11.83 -15.16
N GLY A 60 3.65 12.53 -16.18
CA GLY A 60 4.16 13.84 -16.61
C GLY A 60 5.46 13.81 -17.42
N GLU A 61 6.04 12.63 -17.65
CA GLU A 61 7.24 12.47 -18.47
C GLU A 61 6.86 12.25 -19.94
N THR A 62 7.53 12.97 -20.84
CA THR A 62 7.39 12.85 -22.30
C THR A 62 8.58 12.12 -22.94
N GLU A 63 9.74 12.13 -22.30
CA GLU A 63 10.95 11.41 -22.73
C GLU A 63 11.17 10.23 -21.78
N LEU A 64 11.13 9.01 -22.29
CA LEU A 64 11.14 7.79 -21.49
C LEU A 64 12.20 6.80 -21.97
N THR A 65 12.87 6.18 -20.99
CA THR A 65 13.77 5.05 -21.20
C THR A 65 13.28 3.88 -20.36
N PHE A 66 12.84 2.81 -21.00
CA PHE A 66 12.44 1.57 -20.34
C PHE A 66 13.55 0.55 -20.41
N LEU A 67 13.89 -0.06 -19.26
CA LEU A 67 14.64 -1.31 -19.25
C LEU A 67 13.64 -2.45 -19.14
N VAL A 68 13.52 -3.24 -20.19
CA VAL A 68 12.53 -4.31 -20.35
C VAL A 68 13.23 -5.66 -20.36
N LYS A 69 12.74 -6.58 -19.54
CA LYS A 69 13.11 -7.98 -19.62
C LYS A 69 12.07 -8.72 -20.46
N LYS A 70 12.47 -9.16 -21.64
CA LYS A 70 11.62 -9.87 -22.60
C LYS A 70 11.30 -11.28 -22.10
N SER A 71 10.18 -11.83 -22.58
CA SER A 71 9.74 -13.19 -22.24
C SER A 71 10.75 -14.28 -22.61
N ASN A 72 11.54 -14.05 -23.67
CA ASN A 72 12.63 -14.92 -24.14
C ASN A 72 13.89 -14.91 -23.23
N GLY A 73 13.94 -14.02 -22.23
CA GLY A 73 15.05 -13.87 -21.29
C GLY A 73 16.03 -12.75 -21.62
N GLU A 74 15.93 -12.13 -22.79
CA GLU A 74 16.72 -10.96 -23.18
C GLU A 74 16.34 -9.73 -22.36
N THR A 75 17.23 -8.74 -22.35
CA THR A 75 16.99 -7.46 -21.67
C THR A 75 17.35 -6.36 -22.63
N GLU A 76 16.39 -5.49 -22.88
CA GLU A 76 16.45 -4.43 -23.88
C GLU A 76 16.20 -3.09 -23.20
N GLU A 77 16.91 -2.06 -23.65
CA GLU A 77 16.67 -0.68 -23.26
C GLU A 77 16.01 0.03 -24.43
N ILE A 78 14.84 0.60 -24.19
CA ILE A 78 13.98 1.21 -25.21
C ILE A 78 13.82 2.68 -24.85
N GLU A 79 14.37 3.55 -25.69
CA GLU A 79 14.24 5.01 -25.58
C GLU A 79 13.18 5.49 -26.56
N PHE A 80 12.23 6.30 -26.09
CA PHE A 80 11.15 6.82 -26.91
C PHE A 80 10.57 8.11 -26.32
N ASP A 81 9.91 8.86 -27.19
CA ASP A 81 9.16 10.06 -26.84
C ASP A 81 7.66 9.79 -26.98
N ARG A 82 6.85 10.53 -26.23
CA ARG A 82 5.39 10.52 -26.35
C ARG A 82 4.80 11.90 -26.15
N GLU A 83 3.59 12.10 -26.64
CA GLU A 83 2.85 13.34 -26.37
C GLU A 83 2.42 13.43 -24.90
N GLU A 84 2.24 14.66 -24.40
CA GLU A 84 1.79 14.87 -23.02
C GLU A 84 0.40 14.25 -22.81
N GLY A 85 0.33 13.26 -21.91
CA GLY A 85 -0.92 12.56 -21.62
C GLY A 85 -1.25 11.41 -22.57
N GLU A 86 -0.40 11.11 -23.54
CA GLU A 86 -0.55 9.95 -24.42
C GLU A 86 -0.46 8.63 -23.60
N ASP A 87 -1.43 7.75 -23.84
CA ASP A 87 -1.47 6.44 -23.20
C ASP A 87 -0.53 5.48 -23.92
N LEU A 88 0.22 4.68 -23.14
CA LEU A 88 1.11 3.66 -23.66
C LEU A 88 0.34 2.44 -24.19
N GLY A 89 -0.96 2.32 -23.86
CA GLY A 89 -1.78 1.17 -24.26
C GLY A 89 -1.41 -0.13 -23.54
N LEU A 90 -0.72 -0.03 -22.40
CA LEU A 90 -0.24 -1.18 -21.62
C LEU A 90 -1.17 -1.48 -20.44
N MET A 91 -1.59 -2.74 -20.33
CA MET A 91 -2.18 -3.26 -19.10
C MET A 91 -1.16 -4.07 -18.31
N PHE A 92 -1.32 -4.06 -16.99
CA PHE A 92 -0.37 -4.66 -16.07
C PHE A 92 -1.04 -5.67 -15.13
N GLU A 93 -0.21 -6.54 -14.57
CA GLU A 93 -0.64 -7.49 -13.55
C GLU A 93 -1.30 -6.81 -12.35
N GLN A 94 -2.27 -7.50 -11.74
CA GLN A 94 -2.91 -7.00 -10.53
C GLN A 94 -1.92 -6.91 -9.36
N ILE A 95 -2.13 -5.90 -8.52
CA ILE A 95 -1.41 -5.77 -7.26
C ILE A 95 -1.79 -6.94 -6.37
N VAL A 96 -0.83 -7.81 -6.08
CA VAL A 96 -1.05 -8.85 -5.08
C VAL A 96 -0.96 -8.22 -3.69
N PRO A 97 -2.04 -8.28 -2.90
CA PRO A 97 -2.07 -7.66 -1.58
C PRO A 97 -1.04 -8.30 -0.64
N ARG A 98 -0.36 -7.46 0.12
CA ARG A 98 0.36 -7.90 1.32
C ARG A 98 -0.63 -8.51 2.32
N GLN A 99 -0.33 -9.72 2.77
CA GLN A 99 -1.15 -10.40 3.77
C GLN A 99 -0.94 -9.78 5.17
N CYS A 100 -2.03 -9.51 5.88
CA CYS A 100 -2.02 -9.04 7.25
C CYS A 100 -1.50 -10.14 8.19
N ALA A 101 -0.58 -9.77 9.08
CA ALA A 101 0.04 -10.68 10.05
C ALA A 101 -0.50 -10.49 11.48
N ASN A 102 -1.53 -9.66 11.67
CA ASN A 102 -2.12 -9.43 12.99
C ASN A 102 -2.98 -10.63 13.40
N GLU A 103 -3.29 -10.77 14.69
CA GLU A 103 -4.16 -11.84 15.19
C GLU A 103 -5.42 -11.26 15.86
N CYS A 104 -5.98 -10.17 15.30
CA CYS A 104 -7.02 -9.37 15.93
C CYS A 104 -8.20 -10.18 16.48
N LEU A 105 -8.67 -9.80 17.67
CA LEU A 105 -9.82 -10.40 18.35
C LEU A 105 -11.13 -10.26 17.55
N PHE A 106 -11.23 -9.22 16.72
CA PHE A 106 -12.38 -8.87 15.90
C PHE A 106 -12.20 -9.19 14.41
N CYS A 107 -11.19 -10.01 14.04
CA CYS A 107 -10.90 -10.28 12.63
C CYS A 107 -12.04 -11.09 11.98
N PHE A 108 -12.76 -10.49 11.03
CA PHE A 108 -13.85 -11.17 10.33
C PHE A 108 -13.36 -12.42 9.57
N CYS A 109 -12.16 -12.37 8.97
CA CYS A 109 -11.59 -13.49 8.22
C CYS A 109 -11.42 -14.75 9.09
N LYS A 110 -11.16 -14.58 10.40
CA LYS A 110 -11.06 -15.69 11.35
C LYS A 110 -12.43 -16.28 11.72
N GLY A 111 -13.50 -15.48 11.61
CA GLY A 111 -14.86 -15.89 11.93
C GLY A 111 -15.60 -16.56 10.77
N ASN A 112 -14.99 -16.62 9.58
CA ASN A 112 -15.60 -17.25 8.42
C ASN A 112 -15.71 -18.78 8.60
N PRO A 113 -16.79 -19.41 8.10
CA PRO A 113 -16.91 -20.87 8.10
C PRO A 113 -15.86 -21.48 7.16
N GLU A 114 -15.42 -22.72 7.45
CA GLU A 114 -14.32 -23.38 6.72
C GLU A 114 -14.59 -23.55 5.21
N ASP A 115 -15.86 -23.62 4.81
CA ASP A 115 -16.31 -23.76 3.42
C ASP A 115 -16.57 -22.41 2.71
N ALA A 116 -16.22 -21.29 3.35
CA ALA A 116 -16.36 -19.97 2.74
C ALA A 116 -15.50 -19.84 1.47
N ARG A 117 -15.90 -18.91 0.59
CA ARG A 117 -15.14 -18.62 -0.63
C ARG A 117 -13.70 -18.23 -0.28
N PRO A 118 -12.68 -18.72 -1.00
CA PRO A 118 -11.27 -18.42 -0.72
C PRO A 118 -10.96 -16.93 -0.61
N SER A 119 -11.62 -16.09 -1.41
CA SER A 119 -11.45 -14.63 -1.38
C SER A 119 -11.84 -13.99 -0.05
N LEU A 120 -12.72 -14.61 0.75
CA LEU A 120 -13.13 -14.09 2.06
C LEU A 120 -12.07 -14.30 3.15
N PHE A 121 -11.06 -15.13 2.88
CA PHE A 121 -9.94 -15.36 3.79
C PHE A 121 -8.72 -14.48 3.50
N VAL A 122 -8.77 -13.67 2.43
CA VAL A 122 -7.70 -12.73 2.11
C VAL A 122 -7.72 -11.62 3.16
N ARG A 123 -6.62 -11.49 3.91
CA ARG A 123 -6.45 -10.44 4.91
C ARG A 123 -5.48 -9.42 4.34
N ASP A 124 -5.92 -8.24 3.97
CA ASP A 124 -5.02 -7.22 3.44
C ASP A 124 -4.53 -6.25 4.52
N GLU A 125 -3.24 -5.93 4.46
CA GLU A 125 -2.64 -4.82 5.20
C GLU A 125 -1.63 -4.14 4.26
N ASP A 126 -2.13 -3.67 3.11
CA ASP A 126 -1.32 -3.13 2.02
C ASP A 126 -1.55 -1.63 1.85
N ILE A 127 -0.49 -0.85 2.03
CA ILE A 127 -0.53 0.62 1.93
C ILE A 127 -0.95 1.10 0.53
N ARG A 128 -0.69 0.30 -0.52
CA ARG A 128 -1.01 0.63 -1.92
C ARG A 128 -2.51 0.54 -2.16
N LEU A 129 -3.14 -0.49 -1.59
CA LEU A 129 -4.59 -0.69 -1.69
C LEU A 129 -5.35 0.27 -0.79
N SER A 130 -4.73 0.72 0.30
CA SER A 130 -5.26 1.81 1.11
C SER A 130 -5.44 3.08 0.28
N PHE A 131 -4.40 3.49 -0.45
CA PHE A 131 -4.46 4.62 -1.36
C PHE A 131 -5.43 4.41 -2.54
N LEU A 132 -5.32 3.27 -3.24
CA LEU A 132 -6.07 3.03 -4.48
C LEU A 132 -7.55 2.76 -4.28
N TYR A 133 -7.91 2.04 -3.21
CA TYR A 133 -9.25 1.47 -3.03
C TYR A 133 -9.89 1.79 -1.68
N GLY A 134 -9.18 2.51 -0.81
CA GLY A 134 -9.70 2.88 0.50
C GLY A 134 -9.65 1.77 1.55
N ASN A 135 -8.81 0.75 1.34
CA ASN A 135 -8.67 -0.34 2.30
C ASN A 135 -8.01 0.13 3.61
N TYR A 136 -8.60 -0.24 4.74
CA TYR A 136 -8.09 0.16 6.05
C TYR A 136 -6.89 -0.68 6.47
N THR A 137 -5.80 0.00 6.81
CA THR A 137 -4.59 -0.63 7.37
C THR A 137 -4.46 -0.34 8.85
N THR A 138 -3.91 -1.27 9.62
CA THR A 138 -3.60 -1.05 11.04
C THR A 138 -2.23 -0.39 11.25
N LEU A 139 -1.41 -0.28 10.20
CA LEU A 139 -0.02 0.19 10.27
C LEU A 139 0.84 -0.56 11.31
N SER A 140 0.43 -1.73 11.79
CA SER A 140 1.18 -2.52 12.79
C SER A 140 2.27 -3.37 12.15
N SER A 141 2.14 -3.63 10.84
CA SER A 141 3.11 -4.38 10.04
C SER A 141 3.88 -3.53 9.03
N ILE A 142 3.65 -2.21 9.03
CA ILE A 142 4.34 -1.29 8.13
C ILE A 142 5.84 -1.24 8.43
N THR A 143 6.63 -1.31 7.38
CA THR A 143 8.08 -1.16 7.40
C THR A 143 8.50 0.29 7.19
N GLU A 144 9.74 0.63 7.56
CA GLU A 144 10.28 1.97 7.30
C GLU A 144 10.37 2.29 5.79
N ASP A 145 10.65 1.29 4.95
CA ASP A 145 10.66 1.45 3.50
C ASP A 145 9.27 1.74 2.93
N GLU A 146 8.23 1.08 3.45
CA GLU A 146 6.83 1.35 3.08
C GLU A 146 6.42 2.75 3.56
N MET A 147 6.78 3.15 4.79
CA MET A 147 6.52 4.50 5.29
C MET A 147 7.18 5.57 4.43
N LYS A 148 8.46 5.38 4.10
CA LYS A 148 9.20 6.27 3.19
C LYS A 148 8.54 6.32 1.82
N ARG A 149 8.10 5.18 1.29
CA ARG A 149 7.39 5.10 0.01
C ARG A 149 6.09 5.92 0.02
N ILE A 150 5.27 5.82 1.06
CA ILE A 150 4.04 6.62 1.18
C ILE A 150 4.36 8.11 1.05
N ILE A 151 5.39 8.56 1.76
CA ILE A 151 5.79 9.97 1.80
C ILE A 151 6.37 10.43 0.45
N GLU A 152 7.34 9.68 -0.10
CA GLU A 152 8.01 10.05 -1.35
C GLU A 152 7.07 10.07 -2.55
N GLN A 153 6.13 9.12 -2.60
CA GLN A 153 5.16 9.00 -3.69
C GLN A 153 3.84 9.73 -3.41
N ARG A 154 3.74 10.40 -2.25
CA ARG A 154 2.52 11.06 -1.76
C ARG A 154 1.27 10.17 -1.91
N LEU A 155 1.37 8.92 -1.46
CA LEU A 155 0.23 7.98 -1.47
C LEU A 155 -0.82 8.48 -0.48
N SER A 156 -1.77 9.27 -0.97
CA SER A 156 -2.73 10.01 -0.17
C SER A 156 -4.10 10.01 -0.88
N PRO A 157 -5.20 9.72 -0.17
CA PRO A 157 -5.29 9.51 1.28
C PRO A 157 -4.90 8.09 1.72
N GLN A 158 -4.51 7.94 2.99
CA GLN A 158 -4.35 6.62 3.64
C GLN A 158 -5.49 6.36 4.63
N TYR A 159 -6.04 5.15 4.59
CA TYR A 159 -7.14 4.71 5.46
C TYR A 159 -6.57 3.87 6.60
N VAL A 160 -6.76 4.34 7.83
CA VAL A 160 -6.08 3.82 9.02
C VAL A 160 -7.08 3.38 10.08
N SER A 161 -6.99 2.11 10.48
CA SER A 161 -7.77 1.56 11.58
C SER A 161 -7.01 1.69 12.90
N VAL A 162 -7.42 2.67 13.71
CA VAL A 162 -6.70 3.11 14.91
C VAL A 162 -6.94 2.16 16.08
N HIS A 163 -8.21 1.83 16.33
CA HIS A 163 -8.69 1.00 17.45
C HIS A 163 -8.47 1.58 18.85
N ALA A 164 -7.24 1.92 19.22
CA ALA A 164 -6.88 2.56 20.48
C ALA A 164 -5.59 3.36 20.30
N THR A 165 -5.26 4.27 21.21
CA THR A 165 -3.90 4.87 21.31
C THR A 165 -3.14 4.39 22.54
N ASP A 166 -3.80 3.65 23.43
CA ASP A 166 -3.14 2.93 24.52
C ASP A 166 -2.43 1.69 23.97
N LEU A 167 -1.11 1.60 24.19
CA LEU A 167 -0.27 0.55 23.62
C LEU A 167 -0.71 -0.85 24.03
N LYS A 168 -1.02 -1.05 25.32
CA LYS A 168 -1.41 -2.36 25.86
C LYS A 168 -2.75 -2.80 25.31
N THR A 169 -3.73 -1.91 25.34
CA THR A 169 -5.05 -2.22 24.77
C THR A 169 -4.97 -2.48 23.27
N ARG A 170 -4.18 -1.69 22.53
CA ARG A 170 -4.03 -1.87 21.08
C ARG A 170 -3.30 -3.17 20.72
N ALA A 171 -2.23 -3.49 21.44
CA ALA A 171 -1.49 -4.75 21.29
C ALA A 171 -2.42 -5.96 21.50
N TYR A 172 -3.22 -5.92 22.57
CA TYR A 172 -4.21 -6.95 22.88
C TYR A 172 -5.27 -7.08 21.78
N LEU A 173 -5.85 -5.96 21.33
CA LEU A 173 -6.87 -5.93 20.28
C LEU A 173 -6.38 -6.51 18.95
N LEU A 174 -5.14 -6.19 18.56
CA LEU A 174 -4.54 -6.61 17.30
C LEU A 174 -3.83 -7.96 17.38
N GLY A 175 -3.62 -8.51 18.58
CA GLY A 175 -2.84 -9.73 18.77
C GLY A 175 -1.39 -9.57 18.30
N VAL A 176 -0.75 -8.44 18.63
CA VAL A 176 0.64 -8.14 18.29
C VAL A 176 1.42 -7.68 19.53
N GLU A 177 2.74 -7.74 19.46
CA GLU A 177 3.63 -7.19 20.49
C GLU A 177 3.45 -5.67 20.67
N GLU A 178 3.61 -5.16 21.89
CA GLU A 178 3.46 -3.72 22.20
C GLU A 178 4.37 -2.83 21.33
N SER A 179 5.56 -3.30 20.96
CA SER A 179 6.51 -2.58 20.09
C SER A 179 5.97 -2.32 18.68
N ARG A 180 5.03 -3.14 18.20
CA ARG A 180 4.35 -2.98 16.90
C ARG A 180 3.02 -2.23 17.01
N ALA A 181 2.50 -2.13 18.23
CA ALA A 181 1.20 -1.54 18.52
C ALA A 181 1.20 -0.02 18.45
N ASP A 182 2.34 0.67 18.57
CA ASP A 182 2.31 2.14 18.47
C ASP A 182 1.83 2.60 17.10
N ILE A 183 0.87 3.51 17.14
CA ILE A 183 0.26 4.15 15.98
C ILE A 183 0.46 5.67 16.03
N SER A 184 0.71 6.25 17.20
CA SER A 184 0.76 7.69 17.37
C SER A 184 1.92 8.29 16.59
N ASP A 185 3.12 7.71 16.69
CA ASP A 185 4.28 8.12 15.91
C ASP A 185 4.04 8.01 14.40
N LYS A 186 3.43 6.91 13.95
CA LYS A 186 3.13 6.67 12.53
C LYS A 186 2.15 7.71 11.98
N LEU A 187 1.10 8.04 12.72
CA LEU A 187 0.15 9.09 12.35
C LEU A 187 0.82 10.47 12.33
N GLU A 188 1.64 10.80 13.33
CA GLU A 188 2.38 12.06 13.37
C GLU A 188 3.30 12.21 12.15
N ARG A 189 4.03 11.13 11.77
CA ARG A 189 4.91 11.12 10.58
C ARG A 189 4.15 11.31 9.28
N LEU A 190 3.03 10.61 9.08
CA LEU A 190 2.22 10.71 7.87
C LEU A 190 1.62 12.10 7.72
N LEU A 191 0.98 12.62 8.77
CA LEU A 191 0.37 13.94 8.72
C LEU A 191 1.41 15.06 8.61
N ALA A 192 2.61 14.90 9.18
CA ALA A 192 3.71 15.86 9.01
C ALA A 192 4.26 15.90 7.58
N ALA A 193 4.00 14.86 6.78
CA ALA A 193 4.33 14.79 5.36
C ALA A 193 3.12 15.18 4.46
N ASP A 194 2.10 15.83 5.02
CA ASP A 194 0.88 16.24 4.35
C ASP A 194 0.09 15.09 3.70
N ILE A 195 0.20 13.88 4.24
CA ILE A 195 -0.62 12.73 3.83
C ILE A 195 -1.99 12.84 4.52
N GLU A 196 -3.05 12.99 3.72
CA GLU A 196 -4.43 12.91 4.21
C GLU A 196 -4.73 11.53 4.82
N LEU A 197 -5.38 11.51 5.98
CA LEU A 197 -5.73 10.28 6.70
C LEU A 197 -7.24 10.17 6.93
N HIS A 198 -7.81 9.02 6.58
CA HIS A 198 -9.14 8.60 7.04
C HIS A 198 -8.98 7.61 8.19
N ALA A 199 -9.29 8.07 9.42
CA ALA A 199 -9.17 7.25 10.62
C ALA A 199 -10.50 6.59 11.00
N GLN A 200 -10.46 5.30 11.35
CA GLN A 200 -11.58 4.55 11.92
C GLN A 200 -11.20 3.95 13.27
N VAL A 201 -12.18 3.82 14.16
CA VAL A 201 -12.06 3.06 15.41
C VAL A 201 -13.14 1.97 15.42
N VAL A 202 -12.72 0.70 15.46
CA VAL A 202 -13.60 -0.43 15.75
C VAL A 202 -13.66 -0.60 17.27
N LEU A 203 -14.86 -0.54 17.85
CA LEU A 203 -15.09 -0.70 19.27
C LEU A 203 -15.43 -2.15 19.63
N CYS A 204 -14.72 -2.67 20.62
CA CYS A 204 -15.00 -3.90 21.31
C CYS A 204 -15.46 -3.51 22.74
N PRO A 205 -16.73 -3.80 23.10
CA PRO A 205 -17.28 -3.46 24.41
C PRO A 205 -16.37 -3.93 25.55
N GLU A 206 -16.27 -3.10 26.59
CA GLU A 206 -15.47 -3.33 27.79
C GLU A 206 -13.94 -3.40 27.58
N ILE A 207 -13.45 -3.27 26.34
CA ILE A 207 -12.02 -3.36 26.00
C ILE A 207 -11.46 -2.00 25.61
N ASN A 208 -12.06 -1.33 24.62
CA ASN A 208 -11.62 -0.03 24.12
C ASN A 208 -12.73 1.01 24.01
N ASP A 209 -13.82 0.84 24.74
CA ASP A 209 -14.86 1.84 24.95
C ASP A 209 -14.54 2.74 26.16
N GLY A 210 -15.51 3.59 26.54
CA GLY A 210 -15.40 4.48 27.70
C GLY A 210 -14.10 5.30 27.74
N ALA A 211 -13.35 5.17 28.83
CA ALA A 211 -12.13 5.93 29.07
C ALA A 211 -11.03 5.68 28.02
N ILE A 212 -10.95 4.47 27.44
CA ILE A 212 -9.95 4.16 26.41
C ILE A 212 -10.31 4.87 25.09
N LEU A 213 -11.59 4.91 24.74
CA LEU A 213 -12.07 5.65 23.57
C LEU A 213 -11.83 7.16 23.74
N GLU A 214 -12.14 7.72 24.91
CA GLU A 214 -11.88 9.13 25.22
C GLU A 214 -10.40 9.47 25.10
N LYS A 215 -9.52 8.62 25.64
CA LYS A 215 -8.06 8.75 25.49
C LYS A 215 -7.63 8.71 24.02
N THR A 216 -8.22 7.79 23.24
CA THR A 216 -7.98 7.67 21.80
C THR A 216 -8.33 8.95 21.06
N TYR A 217 -9.53 9.48 21.30
CA TYR A 217 -9.98 10.73 20.72
C TYR A 217 -9.10 11.92 21.12
N ALA A 218 -8.73 12.02 22.39
CA ALA A 218 -7.88 13.10 22.90
C ALA A 218 -6.51 13.11 22.22
N ILE A 219 -5.87 11.94 22.08
CA ILE A 219 -4.56 11.83 21.42
C ILE A 219 -4.66 12.18 19.93
N LEU A 220 -5.64 11.64 19.20
CA LEU A 220 -5.85 11.99 17.78
C LEU A 220 -6.05 13.49 17.59
N ARG A 221 -6.87 14.12 18.45
CA ARG A 221 -7.08 15.57 18.44
C ARG A 221 -5.78 16.35 18.69
N LEU A 222 -4.96 15.91 19.63
CA LEU A 222 -3.67 16.55 19.94
C LEU A 222 -2.70 16.46 18.75
N ILE A 223 -2.62 15.30 18.11
CA ILE A 223 -1.78 15.09 16.91
C ILE A 223 -2.18 16.09 15.81
N ILE A 224 -3.47 16.19 15.49
CA ILE A 224 -3.99 17.11 14.48
C ILE A 224 -3.67 18.57 14.85
N GLN A 225 -3.91 18.97 16.11
CA GLN A 225 -3.68 20.34 16.56
C GLN A 225 -2.21 20.76 16.54
N LYS A 226 -1.28 19.86 16.91
CA LYS A 226 0.17 20.13 16.84
C LYS A 226 0.59 20.50 15.42
N LEU A 227 0.04 19.82 14.42
CA LEU A 227 0.43 19.99 13.03
C LEU A 227 -0.17 21.24 12.40
N SER A 228 -1.43 21.58 12.69
CA SER A 228 -2.01 22.86 12.27
C SER A 228 -1.20 24.05 12.77
N ARG A 229 -0.66 23.97 14.00
CA ARG A 229 0.22 25.02 14.56
C ARG A 229 1.57 25.09 13.87
N ARG A 230 2.17 23.95 13.50
CA ARG A 230 3.45 23.93 12.76
C ARG A 230 3.32 24.55 11.38
N GLN A 231 2.26 24.22 10.64
CA GLN A 231 2.01 24.83 9.34
C GLN A 231 1.80 26.35 9.45
N SER A 232 1.13 26.86 10.50
CA SER A 232 0.96 28.31 10.69
C SER A 232 2.26 29.08 11.01
N CYS A 233 3.27 28.42 11.59
CA CYS A 233 4.55 29.06 11.91
C CYS A 233 5.56 29.07 10.75
N GLN A 234 5.32 28.33 9.68
CA GLN A 234 6.20 28.30 8.49
C GLN A 234 5.93 29.45 7.50
N TRP A 235 4.94 30.31 7.76
CA TRP A 235 4.56 31.47 6.94
C TRP A 235 5.04 32.82 7.52
N HIS A 236 6.09 32.84 8.33
CA HIS A 236 6.76 34.05 8.85
C HIS A 236 8.26 33.98 8.59
#